data_AF-A0A9R0YII8-F1
#
_entry.id   AF-A0A9R0YII8-F1
#
_cell.length_a   1.000
_cell.length_b   1.000
_cell.length_c   1.000
_cell.angle_alpha   90.00
_cell.angle_beta   90.00
_cell.angle_gamma   90.00
#
_symmetry.space_group_name_H-M   'P 1'
#
loop_
_entity.id
_entity.type
_entity.pdbx_description
1 polymer ?
#
loop_
_entity_poly.entity_id
_entity_poly.type
_entity_poly.pdbx_seq_one_letter_code
_entity_poly.pdbx_strand_id
1 'polypeptide(L)'
;MLMQIQHVSGLPKDWQEKRSRADQLCSRSPFYNNMTKRYELDFRERVGRMGYKVQTSVKNFQMTLEENGRQTILQLGRVGKSKYIMDFRYPLTGYQAFCICLASMDSKLCCTL
;
A
#
# COMPACT_ATOMS: atom_id res chain seq x y z
N MET A 1 6.32 -2.52 22.86
CA MET A 1 5.88 -3.81 22.31
C MET A 1 6.49 -3.95 20.92
N LEU A 2 7.58 -4.70 20.79
CA LEU A 2 8.25 -4.92 19.52
C LEU A 2 7.36 -5.81 18.66
N MET A 3 6.90 -5.33 17.50
CA MET A 3 6.16 -6.18 16.56
C MET A 3 7.12 -7.23 16.03
N GLN A 4 6.99 -8.45 16.53
CA GLN A 4 7.70 -9.60 16.01
C GLN A 4 7.04 -9.94 14.67
N ILE A 5 7.68 -9.55 13.57
CA ILE A 5 7.23 -9.90 12.22
C ILE A 5 7.24 -11.43 12.15
N GLN A 6 6.07 -12.05 11.99
CA GLN A 6 5.96 -13.49 11.80
C GLN A 6 6.86 -13.89 10.62
N HIS A 7 7.68 -14.91 10.83
CA HIS A 7 8.61 -15.40 9.82
C HIS A 7 7.83 -15.79 8.56
N VAL A 8 7.93 -14.97 7.51
CA VAL A 8 7.28 -15.25 6.23
C VAL A 8 8.08 -16.35 5.54
N SER A 9 7.50 -17.54 5.41
CA SER A 9 8.07 -18.67 4.69
C SER A 9 8.53 -18.22 3.30
N GLY A 10 9.84 -18.23 3.03
CA GLY A 10 10.43 -17.90 1.73
C GLY A 10 11.20 -16.59 1.64
N LEU A 11 11.10 -15.69 2.63
CA LEU A 11 12.02 -14.55 2.74
C LEU A 11 13.33 -14.99 3.42
N PRO A 12 14.50 -14.80 2.79
CA PRO A 12 15.78 -15.17 3.41
C PRO A 12 15.96 -14.47 4.75
N LYS A 13 16.42 -15.18 5.80
CA LYS A 13 16.60 -14.59 7.14
C LYS A 13 17.56 -13.39 7.15
N ASP A 14 18.43 -13.29 6.15
CA ASP A 14 19.42 -12.24 5.92
C ASP A 14 18.90 -11.09 5.03
N TRP A 15 17.60 -11.00 4.73
CA TRP A 15 17.06 -9.94 3.86
C TRP A 15 17.35 -8.53 4.40
N GLN A 16 17.42 -8.35 5.73
CA GLN A 16 17.76 -7.09 6.37
C GLN A 16 19.25 -6.75 6.25
N GLU A 17 20.12 -7.76 6.25
CA GLU A 17 21.58 -7.60 6.20
C GLU A 17 22.09 -7.40 4.76
N LYS A 18 21.40 -7.97 3.77
CA LYS A 18 21.74 -7.86 2.34
C LYS A 18 20.71 -7.04 1.57
N ARG A 19 20.67 -5.73 1.83
CA ARG A 19 19.85 -4.76 1.07
C ARG A 19 20.15 -4.75 -0.44
N SER A 20 21.27 -5.30 -0.89
CA SER A 20 21.59 -5.41 -2.32
C SER A 20 20.71 -6.41 -3.09
N ARG A 21 19.99 -7.31 -2.39
CA ARG A 21 19.21 -8.39 -3.02
C ARG A 21 17.70 -8.16 -2.99
N ALA A 22 17.23 -7.08 -2.38
CA ALA A 22 15.81 -6.79 -2.23
C ALA A 22 15.55 -5.29 -2.17
N ASP A 23 14.51 -4.88 -2.89
CA ASP A 23 13.98 -3.52 -2.83
C ASP A 23 12.98 -3.39 -1.67
N GLN A 24 13.15 -2.37 -0.84
CA GLN A 24 12.20 -2.05 0.23
C GLN A 24 11.13 -1.09 -0.30
N LEU A 25 9.86 -1.47 -0.13
CA LEU A 25 8.74 -0.56 -0.37
C LEU A 25 8.29 0.04 0.96
N CYS A 26 8.15 1.36 0.98
CA CYS A 26 7.72 2.15 2.14
C CYS A 26 6.28 2.62 1.94
N SER A 27 5.44 2.45 2.96
CA SER A 27 4.09 3.02 2.96
C SER A 27 4.15 4.53 3.10
N ARG A 28 3.40 5.26 2.27
CA ARG A 28 3.24 6.70 2.44
C ARG A 28 2.39 7.03 3.65
N SER A 29 2.86 7.99 4.43
CA SER A 29 2.07 8.65 5.46
C SER A 29 0.98 9.51 4.81
N PRO A 30 -0.27 9.43 5.28
CA PRO A 30 -1.32 10.33 4.82
C PRO A 30 -1.04 11.76 5.29
N PHE A 31 -1.45 12.74 4.49
CA PHE A 31 -1.37 14.15 4.87
C PHE A 31 -2.69 14.59 5.51
N TYR A 32 -2.63 15.57 6.41
CA TYR A 32 -3.84 16.15 6.97
C TYR A 32 -4.47 17.13 5.98
N ASN A 33 -5.70 16.83 5.56
CA ASN A 33 -6.48 17.71 4.69
C ASN A 33 -7.33 18.67 5.54
N ASN A 34 -6.98 19.95 5.51
CA ASN A 34 -7.66 21.01 6.29
C ASN A 34 -9.12 21.24 5.88
N MET A 35 -9.50 20.91 4.64
CA MET A 35 -10.87 21.10 4.15
C MET A 35 -11.79 19.97 4.61
N THR A 36 -11.32 18.72 4.51
CA THR A 36 -12.12 17.55 4.91
C THR A 36 -11.93 17.17 6.38
N LYS A 37 -10.96 17.79 7.06
CA LYS A 37 -10.56 17.55 8.45
C LYS A 37 -10.14 16.09 8.71
N ARG A 38 -9.49 15.45 7.72
CA ARG A 38 -9.11 14.04 7.74
C ARG A 38 -7.71 13.82 7.23
N TYR A 39 -7.08 12.73 7.67
CA TYR A 39 -5.85 12.22 7.08
C TYR A 39 -6.18 11.47 5.79
N GLU A 40 -5.61 11.92 4.68
CA GLU A 40 -5.92 11.44 3.34
C GLU A 40 -4.65 11.14 2.55
N LEU A 41 -4.77 10.23 1.58
CA LEU A 41 -3.77 9.98 0.55
C LEU A 41 -4.24 10.60 -0.76
N ASP A 42 -3.29 11.09 -1.55
CA ASP A 42 -3.60 11.73 -2.82
C ASP A 42 -3.69 10.71 -3.97
N PHE A 43 -4.92 10.40 -4.38
CA PHE A 43 -5.22 9.52 -5.53
C PHE A 43 -5.50 10.30 -6.84
N ARG A 44 -5.21 11.61 -6.90
CA ARG A 44 -5.67 12.53 -7.95
C ARG A 44 -5.12 12.26 -9.35
N GLU A 45 -3.98 11.60 -9.51
CA GLU A 45 -3.30 11.56 -10.82
C GLU A 45 -3.89 10.59 -11.86
N ARG A 46 -4.52 9.48 -11.45
CA ARG A 46 -5.04 8.47 -12.41
C ARG A 46 -6.49 8.08 -12.21
N VAL A 47 -6.94 7.95 -10.97
CA VAL A 47 -8.31 7.55 -10.65
C VAL A 47 -9.31 8.59 -11.18
N GLY A 48 -8.96 9.88 -11.09
CA GLY A 48 -9.75 10.98 -11.66
C GLY A 48 -9.83 10.98 -13.19
N ARG A 49 -8.84 10.43 -13.91
CA ARG A 49 -8.86 10.35 -15.39
C ARG A 49 -9.78 9.26 -15.92
N MET A 50 -10.01 8.20 -15.13
CA MET A 50 -10.95 7.12 -15.45
C MET A 50 -12.37 7.40 -14.90
N GLY A 51 -12.62 8.57 -14.32
CA GLY A 51 -13.93 8.96 -13.77
C GLY A 51 -14.30 8.26 -12.46
N TYR A 52 -13.39 7.46 -11.87
CA TYR A 52 -13.63 6.84 -10.58
C TYR A 52 -13.23 7.80 -9.45
N LYS A 53 -14.04 7.83 -8.39
CA LYS A 53 -13.73 8.59 -7.17
C LYS A 53 -13.30 7.61 -6.09
N VAL A 54 -12.05 7.72 -5.62
CA VAL A 54 -11.59 6.92 -4.47
C VAL A 54 -12.41 7.30 -3.24
N GLN A 55 -13.01 6.30 -2.63
CA GLN A 55 -13.76 6.39 -1.38
C GLN A 55 -12.83 6.16 -0.20
N THR A 56 -13.17 6.70 0.96
CA THR A 56 -12.44 6.47 2.21
C THR A 56 -12.46 4.98 2.60
N SER A 57 -11.30 4.44 2.95
CA SER A 57 -11.16 3.04 3.39
C SER A 57 -9.83 2.85 4.11
N VAL A 58 -9.82 2.04 5.16
CA VAL A 58 -8.59 1.60 5.86
C VAL A 58 -7.70 0.71 4.98
N LYS A 59 -8.24 0.21 3.86
CA LYS A 59 -7.50 -0.59 2.87
C LYS A 59 -6.85 0.29 1.79
N ASN A 60 -7.05 1.60 1.82
CA ASN A 60 -6.39 2.49 0.88
C ASN A 60 -4.94 2.69 1.29
N PHE A 61 -4.01 2.49 0.35
CA PHE A 61 -2.59 2.71 0.61
C PHE A 61 -1.85 3.12 -0.67
N GLN A 62 -0.68 3.75 -0.46
CA GLN A 62 0.31 4.03 -1.49
C GLN A 62 1.68 3.60 -0.97
N MET A 63 2.48 2.96 -1.81
CA MET A 63 3.85 2.56 -1.51
C MET A 63 4.83 3.17 -2.50
N THR A 64 6.00 3.53 -1.99
CA THR A 64 7.12 4.13 -2.72
C THR A 64 8.39 3.32 -2.50
N LEU A 65 9.35 3.40 -3.42
CA LEU A 65 10.66 2.75 -3.24
C LEU A 65 11.54 3.50 -2.23
N GLU A 66 11.30 4.80 -2.09
CA GLU A 66 11.99 5.69 -1.17
C GLU A 66 10.99 6.22 -0.15
N GLU A 67 11.40 6.34 1.11
CA GLU A 67 10.54 6.79 2.21
C GLU A 67 9.83 8.12 1.93
N ASN A 68 10.53 9.06 1.28
CA ASN A 68 10.01 10.37 0.87
C ASN A 68 9.89 10.53 -0.65
N GLY A 69 9.88 9.41 -1.38
CA GLY A 69 9.84 9.40 -2.84
C GLY A 69 8.52 9.94 -3.38
N ARG A 70 8.57 10.71 -4.48
CA ARG A 70 7.37 11.25 -5.15
C ARG A 70 6.66 10.23 -6.03
N GLN A 71 7.34 9.16 -6.44
CA GLN A 71 6.79 8.16 -7.35
C GLN A 71 6.12 7.01 -6.58
N THR A 72 4.80 6.93 -6.70
CA THR A 72 4.02 5.78 -6.23
C THR A 72 4.31 4.56 -7.12
N ILE A 73 4.81 3.49 -6.50
CA ILE A 73 5.10 2.21 -7.15
C ILE A 73 3.88 1.28 -7.12
N LEU A 74 3.14 1.28 -6.01
CA LEU A 74 1.90 0.52 -5.85
C LEU A 74 0.87 1.37 -5.11
N GLN A 75 -0.37 1.38 -5.59
CA GLN A 75 -1.49 1.93 -4.85
C GLN A 75 -2.74 1.07 -4.98
N LEU A 76 -3.50 1.03 -3.89
CA LEU A 76 -4.82 0.41 -3.83
C LEU A 76 -5.81 1.47 -3.34
N GLY A 77 -6.90 1.65 -4.08
CA GLY A 77 -7.96 2.60 -3.74
C GLY A 77 -9.34 1.97 -3.88
N ARG A 78 -10.19 2.08 -2.85
CA ARG A 78 -11.59 1.63 -2.91
C ARG A 78 -12.41 2.56 -3.81
N VAL A 79 -13.19 2.02 -4.72
CA VAL A 79 -14.09 2.78 -5.61
C VAL A 79 -15.56 2.34 -5.53
N GLY A 80 -15.85 1.29 -4.77
CA GLY A 80 -17.21 0.84 -4.47
C GLY A 80 -17.25 -0.18 -3.32
N LYS A 81 -18.43 -0.77 -3.07
CA LYS A 81 -18.65 -1.67 -1.91
C LYS A 81 -17.60 -2.78 -1.81
N SER A 82 -17.33 -3.46 -2.92
CA SER A 82 -16.31 -4.53 -3.02
C SER A 82 -15.44 -4.36 -4.25
N LYS A 83 -15.22 -3.10 -4.65
CA LYS A 83 -14.48 -2.74 -5.87
C LYS A 83 -13.29 -1.87 -5.49
N TYR A 84 -12.12 -2.26 -5.97
CA TYR A 84 -10.86 -1.58 -5.73
C TYR A 84 -10.15 -1.39 -7.08
N ILE A 85 -9.43 -0.28 -7.21
CA ILE A 85 -8.49 -0.04 -8.28
C ILE A 85 -7.09 -0.25 -7.73
N MET A 86 -6.29 -0.98 -8.50
CA MET A 86 -4.88 -1.24 -8.23
C MET A 86 -4.07 -0.67 -9.38
N ASP A 87 -3.18 0.27 -9.08
CA ASP A 87 -2.17 0.72 -10.03
C ASP A 87 -0.79 0.29 -9.52
N PHE A 88 0.00 -0.31 -10.40
CA PHE A 88 1.38 -0.67 -10.11
C PHE A 88 2.31 -0.15 -11.20
N ARG A 89 3.59 -0.03 -10.86
CA ARG A 89 4.67 0.36 -11.78
C ARG A 89 5.86 -0.57 -11.57
N TYR A 90 6.76 -0.57 -12.54
CA TYR A 90 8.10 -1.14 -12.36
C TYR A 90 8.70 -0.65 -11.02
N PRO A 91 9.36 -1.51 -10.22
CA PRO A 91 9.82 -2.88 -10.56
C PRO A 91 8.80 -4.01 -10.32
N LEU A 92 7.57 -3.71 -9.89
CA LEU A 92 6.59 -4.75 -9.59
C LEU A 92 6.01 -5.38 -10.85
N THR A 93 5.90 -6.70 -10.84
CA THR A 93 5.00 -7.43 -11.73
C THR A 93 3.56 -7.31 -11.25
N GLY A 94 2.60 -7.53 -12.15
CA GLY A 94 1.18 -7.56 -11.78
C GLY A 94 0.87 -8.63 -10.73
N TYR A 95 1.55 -9.77 -10.77
CA TYR A 95 1.42 -10.84 -9.77
C TYR A 95 1.87 -10.37 -8.38
N GLN A 96 3.07 -9.80 -8.26
CA GLN A 96 3.58 -9.30 -6.97
C GLN A 96 2.68 -8.20 -6.40
N ALA A 97 2.30 -7.23 -7.23
CA ALA A 97 1.39 -6.17 -6.84
C ALA A 97 0.05 -6.73 -6.32
N PHE A 98 -0.51 -7.72 -7.03
CA PHE A 98 -1.76 -8.36 -6.65
C PHE A 98 -1.65 -9.11 -5.32
N CYS A 99 -0.59 -9.89 -5.11
CA CYS A 99 -0.33 -10.58 -3.85
C CYS A 99 -0.21 -9.62 -2.65
N ILE A 100 0.51 -8.50 -2.81
CA ILE A 100 0.63 -7.47 -1.77
C ILE A 100 -0.75 -6.89 -1.43
N CYS A 101 -1.55 -6.56 -2.45
CA CYS A 101 -2.90 -6.03 -2.25
C CYS A 101 -3.81 -7.05 -1.55
N LEU A 102 -3.78 -8.33 -1.91
CA LEU A 102 -4.55 -9.37 -1.23
C LEU A 102 -4.14 -9.50 0.24
N ALA A 103 -2.83 -9.52 0.53
CA ALA A 103 -2.33 -9.56 1.90
C ALA A 103 -2.80 -8.37 2.75
N SER A 104 -2.95 -7.18 2.13
CA SER A 104 -3.50 -6.00 2.80
C SER A 104 -5.00 -6.09 3.09
N MET A 105 -5.74 -6.88 2.30
CA MET A 105 -7.19 -7.04 2.44
C MET A 105 -7.58 -7.93 3.61
N ASP A 106 -6.69 -8.84 4.01
CA ASP A 106 -6.93 -9.70 5.16
C ASP A 106 -7.28 -8.85 6.40
N SER A 107 -8.29 -9.30 7.13
CA SER A 107 -8.63 -8.74 8.43
C SER A 107 -7.43 -8.96 9.33
N LYS A 108 -6.88 -7.88 9.91
CA LYS A 108 -5.95 -8.05 11.03
C LYS A 108 -6.69 -8.92 12.05
N LEU A 109 -6.19 -10.12 12.30
CA LEU A 109 -6.75 -11.09 13.26
C LEU A 109 -6.89 -10.54 14.70
N CYS A 110 -6.46 -9.31 14.96
CA CYS A 110 -6.50 -8.64 16.26
C CYS A 110 -7.60 -7.57 16.40
N CYS A 111 -8.61 -7.51 15.53
CA CYS A 111 -9.75 -6.57 15.70
C CYS A 111 -11.06 -7.24 16.15
N THR A 112 -11.00 -8.49 16.65
CA THR A 112 -12.08 -9.07 17.45
C THR A 112 -11.74 -8.87 18.93
N LEU A 113 -12.02 -7.68 19.45
CA LEU A 113 -12.23 -7.41 20.87
C LEU A 113 -13.37 -6.39 20.98
#